data_AF-A0A6J4MMU7-F1
#
_entry.id   AF-A0A6J4MMU7-F1
#
_cell.length_a   1.000
_cell.length_b   1.000
_cell.length_c   1.000
_cell.angle_alpha   90.00
_cell.angle_beta   90.00
_cell.angle_gamma   90.00
#
_symmetry.space_group_name_H-M   'P 1'
#
loop_
_entity.id
_entity.type
_entity.pdbx_description
1 polymer ?
#
loop_
_entity_poly.entity_id
_entity_poly.type
_entity_poly.pdbx_seq_one_letter_code
_entity_poly.pdbx_strand_id
1 'polypeptide(L)'
;MSTKQRTPDSSRQLREALSPYLDLRTLRKIAAQGGDVQRAFHAEAHGNIPAEVRALSGALSVLLRPTSRQSITSPEEMAGLLMVEMGSLEQEELKVVVLNAKNHVMDIVTVYRGTINSSAVRVAEVFKEALRR
;
A
#
# COMPACT_ATOMS: atom_id res chain seq x y z
N MET A 1 20.27 -30.94 0.54
CA MET A 1 20.71 -29.84 -0.35
C MET A 1 19.49 -29.40 -1.14
N SER A 2 18.79 -28.34 -0.70
CA SER A 2 17.58 -27.84 -1.35
C SER A 2 17.87 -26.46 -1.94
N THR A 3 17.67 -26.35 -3.25
CA THR A 3 18.00 -25.23 -4.11
C THR A 3 17.18 -23.99 -3.75
N LYS A 4 17.85 -22.95 -3.23
CA LYS A 4 17.29 -21.59 -3.13
C LYS A 4 16.99 -21.10 -4.55
N GLN A 5 15.72 -21.18 -4.97
CA GLN A 5 15.23 -20.46 -6.14
C GLN A 5 15.45 -18.97 -5.88
N ARG A 6 16.34 -18.37 -6.67
CA ARG A 6 16.66 -16.95 -6.63
C ARG A 6 15.49 -16.21 -7.26
N THR A 7 14.57 -15.72 -6.43
CA THR A 7 13.46 -14.86 -6.86
C THR A 7 14.02 -13.77 -7.77
N PRO A 8 13.39 -13.48 -8.94
CA PRO A 8 13.83 -12.36 -9.78
C PRO A 8 13.90 -11.09 -8.93
N ASP A 9 14.88 -10.23 -9.19
CA ASP A 9 15.07 -8.98 -8.45
C ASP A 9 13.90 -8.04 -8.76
N SER A 10 12.79 -8.18 -8.00
CA SER A 10 11.53 -7.45 -8.18
C SER A 10 11.76 -5.94 -8.22
N SER A 11 12.78 -5.46 -7.50
CA SER A 11 13.21 -4.06 -7.48
C SER A 11 13.70 -3.57 -8.85
N ARG A 12 14.36 -4.44 -9.62
CA ARG A 12 14.82 -4.16 -10.97
C ARG A 12 13.65 -4.15 -11.95
N GLN A 13 12.77 -5.14 -11.89
CA GLN A 13 11.59 -5.23 -12.77
C GLN A 13 10.66 -4.03 -12.57
N LEU A 14 10.39 -3.66 -11.31
CA LEU A 14 9.59 -2.48 -10.97
C LEU A 14 10.23 -1.20 -11.53
N ARG A 15 11.55 -1.06 -11.39
CA ARG A 15 12.29 0.08 -11.94
C ARG A 15 12.20 0.17 -13.46
N GLU A 16 12.31 -0.95 -14.16
CA GLU A 16 12.19 -1.02 -15.62
C GLU A 16 10.77 -0.61 -16.06
N ALA A 17 9.73 -1.09 -15.37
CA ALA A 17 8.35 -0.75 -15.65
C ALA A 17 8.01 0.74 -15.43
N LEU A 18 8.60 1.36 -14.40
CA LEU A 18 8.33 2.76 -14.05
C LEU A 18 9.24 3.78 -14.77
N SER A 19 10.38 3.34 -15.33
CA SER A 19 11.35 4.21 -16.00
C SER A 19 10.77 5.10 -17.12
N PRO A 20 9.77 4.69 -17.91
CA PRO A 20 9.17 5.56 -18.93
C PRO A 20 8.35 6.72 -18.34
N TYR A 21 7.88 6.57 -17.10
CA TYR A 21 6.92 7.48 -16.48
C TYR A 21 7.55 8.36 -15.39
N LEU A 22 8.73 8.00 -14.88
CA LEU A 22 9.45 8.70 -13.82
C LEU A 22 10.86 9.07 -14.27
N ASP A 23 11.29 10.32 -14.04
CA ASP A 23 12.68 10.72 -14.24
C ASP A 23 13.57 10.18 -13.11
N LEU A 24 13.94 8.90 -13.25
CA LEU A 24 14.80 8.19 -12.30
C LEU A 24 16.21 8.78 -12.22
N ARG A 25 16.68 9.51 -13.24
CA ARG A 25 18.01 10.14 -13.21
C ARG A 25 17.99 11.33 -12.26
N THR A 26 17.01 12.21 -12.41
CA THR A 26 16.84 13.38 -11.55
C THR A 26 16.56 12.97 -10.11
N LEU A 27 15.67 12.00 -9.88
CA LEU A 27 15.37 11.50 -8.54
C LEU A 27 16.61 10.90 -7.84
N ARG A 28 17.45 10.14 -8.55
CA ARG A 28 18.71 9.61 -7.99
C ARG A 28 19.70 10.71 -7.67
N LYS A 29 19.78 11.76 -8.50
CA LYS A 29 20.65 12.91 -8.24
C LYS A 29 20.23 13.62 -6.96
N ILE A 30 18.92 13.82 -6.76
CA ILE A 30 18.36 14.42 -5.54
C ILE A 30 18.68 13.55 -4.32
N ALA A 31 18.45 12.22 -4.41
CA ALA A 31 18.73 11.29 -3.32
C ALA A 31 20.22 11.27 -2.94
N ALA A 32 21.11 11.26 -3.93
CA ALA A 32 22.56 11.29 -3.71
C ALA A 32 23.05 12.59 -3.06
N GLN A 33 22.28 13.68 -3.19
CA GLN A 33 22.57 14.98 -2.58
C GLN A 33 22.00 15.12 -1.15
N GLY A 34 21.47 14.03 -0.58
CA GLY A 34 20.87 14.03 0.76
C GLY A 34 19.37 14.40 0.78
N GLY A 35 18.74 14.53 -0.39
CA GLY A 35 17.29 14.70 -0.47
C GLY A 35 16.57 13.41 -0.11
N ASP A 36 15.70 13.44 0.89
CA ASP A 36 14.94 12.27 1.31
C ASP A 36 13.61 12.20 0.54
N VAL A 37 13.63 11.42 -0.55
CA VAL A 37 12.45 11.18 -1.40
C VAL A 37 11.35 10.45 -0.63
N GLN A 38 11.72 9.59 0.33
CA GLN A 38 10.76 8.86 1.17
C GLN A 38 10.04 9.81 2.14
N ARG A 39 10.77 10.76 2.74
CA ARG A 39 10.15 11.84 3.52
C ARG A 39 9.12 12.60 2.69
N ALA A 40 9.32 12.82 1.39
CA ALA A 40 8.34 13.53 0.57
C ALA A 40 6.95 12.85 0.53
N PHE A 41 6.88 11.52 0.76
CA PHE A 41 5.63 10.76 0.89
C PHE A 41 5.01 10.86 2.30
N HIS A 42 5.78 11.31 3.30
CA HIS A 42 5.42 11.35 4.72
C HIS A 42 5.53 12.73 5.38
N ALA A 43 5.90 13.80 4.65
CA ALA A 43 6.74 14.86 5.22
C ALA A 43 6.13 15.67 6.39
N GLU A 44 6.73 15.41 7.56
CA GLU A 44 7.27 16.34 8.56
C GLU A 44 6.48 17.62 8.89
N ALA A 45 5.89 17.59 10.10
CA ALA A 45 5.60 18.72 10.99
C ALA A 45 4.65 19.83 10.51
N HIS A 46 4.37 19.97 9.22
CA HIS A 46 3.51 21.02 8.65
C HIS A 46 2.50 20.50 7.60
N GLY A 47 2.37 19.17 7.46
CA GLY A 47 1.20 18.54 6.83
C GLY A 47 1.02 18.77 5.34
N ASN A 48 2.07 19.14 4.58
CA ASN A 48 1.91 19.43 3.15
C ASN A 48 2.77 18.53 2.24
N ILE A 49 2.22 17.36 1.91
CA ILE A 49 2.71 16.51 0.81
C ILE A 49 2.65 17.32 -0.50
N PRO A 50 3.75 17.41 -1.27
CA PRO A 50 3.77 18.11 -2.56
C PRO A 50 2.63 17.65 -3.49
N ALA A 51 2.05 18.58 -4.25
CA ALA A 51 0.87 18.31 -5.06
C ALA A 51 1.10 17.19 -6.09
N GLU A 52 2.31 17.10 -6.63
CA GLU A 52 2.75 16.10 -7.60
C GLU A 52 2.79 14.70 -6.97
N VAL A 53 3.32 14.59 -5.75
CA VAL A 53 3.42 13.32 -5.01
C VAL A 53 2.02 12.82 -4.63
N ARG A 54 1.14 13.74 -4.21
CA ARG A 54 -0.27 13.45 -3.93
C ARG A 54 -1.02 12.97 -5.18
N ALA A 55 -0.83 13.67 -6.31
CA ALA A 55 -1.44 13.30 -7.58
C ALA A 55 -0.95 11.94 -8.08
N LEU A 56 0.35 11.65 -7.97
CA LEU A 56 0.93 10.37 -8.34
C LEU A 56 0.38 9.22 -7.47
N SER A 57 0.33 9.41 -6.15
CA SER A 57 -0.26 8.42 -5.23
C SER A 57 -1.74 8.18 -5.55
N GLY A 58 -2.51 9.23 -5.79
CA GLY A 58 -3.91 9.12 -6.21
C GLY A 58 -4.09 8.35 -7.51
N ALA A 59 -3.27 8.61 -8.53
CA ALA A 59 -3.30 7.89 -9.79
C ALA A 59 -2.96 6.40 -9.61
N LEU A 60 -1.92 6.09 -8.84
CA LEU A 60 -1.54 4.71 -8.54
C LEU A 60 -2.63 3.97 -7.75
N SER A 61 -3.27 4.64 -6.79
CA SER A 61 -4.41 4.06 -6.05
C SER A 61 -5.55 3.67 -6.99
N VAL A 62 -5.88 4.53 -7.97
CA VAL A 62 -6.93 4.21 -8.96
C VAL A 62 -6.53 3.04 -9.85
N LEU A 63 -5.29 3.01 -10.34
CA LEU A 63 -4.80 1.95 -11.23
C LEU A 63 -4.69 0.58 -10.54
N LEU A 64 -4.38 0.57 -9.25
CA LEU A 64 -4.21 -0.65 -8.45
C LEU A 64 -5.49 -1.10 -7.75
N ARG A 65 -6.62 -0.42 -7.96
CA ARG A 65 -7.92 -0.87 -7.43
C ARG A 65 -8.25 -2.25 -7.98
N PRO A 66 -8.68 -3.19 -7.11
CA PRO A 66 -9.16 -4.48 -7.58
C PRO A 66 -10.36 -4.26 -8.50
N THR A 67 -10.32 -4.89 -9.68
CA THR A 67 -11.54 -5.02 -10.46
C THR A 67 -12.45 -6.02 -9.75
N SER A 68 -13.78 -5.88 -9.84
CA SER A 68 -14.77 -6.75 -9.17
C SER A 68 -14.68 -8.26 -9.48
N ARG A 69 -13.80 -8.64 -10.41
CA ARG A 69 -13.50 -10.02 -10.83
C ARG A 69 -12.12 -10.52 -10.42
N GLN A 70 -11.30 -9.70 -9.77
CA GLN A 70 -9.95 -10.09 -9.38
C GLN A 70 -10.01 -10.90 -8.08
N SER A 71 -9.56 -12.15 -8.17
CA SER A 71 -9.46 -13.06 -7.02
C SER A 71 -8.13 -12.82 -6.31
N ILE A 72 -8.19 -12.63 -4.99
CA ILE A 72 -7.00 -12.57 -4.15
C ILE A 72 -6.59 -14.00 -3.81
N THR A 73 -5.38 -14.36 -4.20
CA THR A 73 -4.85 -15.72 -4.04
C THR A 73 -3.66 -15.80 -3.09
N SER A 74 -3.10 -14.64 -2.69
CA SER A 74 -1.97 -14.59 -1.78
C SER A 74 -1.98 -13.35 -0.86
N PRO A 75 -1.26 -13.42 0.28
CA PRO A 75 -1.02 -12.24 1.12
C PRO A 75 -0.30 -11.11 0.39
N GLU A 76 0.57 -11.43 -0.57
CA GLU A 76 1.32 -10.44 -1.35
C GLU A 76 0.39 -9.62 -2.25
N GLU A 77 -0.60 -10.26 -2.89
CA GLU A 77 -1.62 -9.56 -3.67
C GLU A 77 -2.47 -8.63 -2.79
N MET A 78 -2.84 -9.08 -1.59
CA MET A 78 -3.57 -8.24 -0.63
C MET A 78 -2.73 -7.05 -0.16
N ALA A 79 -1.45 -7.27 0.15
CA ALA A 79 -0.54 -6.21 0.52
C ALA A 79 -0.40 -5.19 -0.60
N GLY A 80 -0.16 -5.63 -1.84
CA GLY A 80 -0.04 -4.74 -3.00
C GLY A 80 -1.26 -3.85 -3.23
N LEU A 81 -2.46 -4.38 -2.96
CA LEU A 81 -3.72 -3.66 -3.06
C LEU A 81 -3.88 -2.57 -2.01
N LEU A 82 -3.46 -2.84 -0.77
CA LEU A 82 -3.57 -1.89 0.35
C LEU A 82 -2.38 -0.94 0.46
N MET A 83 -1.21 -1.29 -0.11
CA MET A 83 0.06 -0.62 0.17
C MET A 83 0.08 0.85 -0.24
N VAL A 84 -0.59 1.23 -1.34
CA VAL A 84 -0.63 2.63 -1.78
C VAL A 84 -1.49 3.49 -0.85
N GLU A 85 -2.62 2.96 -0.38
CA GLU A 85 -3.49 3.68 0.56
C GLU A 85 -2.86 3.72 1.95
N MET A 86 -2.43 2.57 2.47
CA MET A 86 -1.96 2.43 3.84
C MET A 86 -0.52 2.93 4.04
N GLY A 87 0.31 2.90 3.01
CA GLY A 87 1.73 3.27 3.10
C GLY A 87 1.97 4.77 3.36
N SER A 88 0.94 5.61 3.19
CA SER A 88 1.03 7.06 3.46
C SER A 88 0.36 7.49 4.76
N LEU A 89 -0.21 6.56 5.52
CA LEU A 89 -0.95 6.90 6.74
C LEU A 89 -0.01 7.36 7.85
N GLU A 90 -0.33 8.51 8.43
CA GLU A 90 0.40 9.08 9.57
C GLU A 90 0.09 8.37 10.91
N GLN A 91 -1.00 7.59 10.93
CA GLN A 91 -1.49 6.87 12.10
C GLN A 91 -1.64 5.39 11.75
N GLU A 92 -1.53 4.54 12.77
CA GLU A 92 -1.76 3.12 12.59
C GLU A 92 -3.26 2.88 12.34
N GLU A 93 -3.55 2.13 11.28
CA GLU A 93 -4.90 1.67 10.95
C GLU A 93 -4.94 0.14 10.85
N LEU A 94 -5.93 -0.48 11.50
CA LEU A 94 -6.30 -1.87 11.24
C LEU A 94 -7.49 -1.88 10.29
N LYS A 95 -7.31 -2.52 9.13
CA LYS A 95 -8.37 -2.72 8.15
C LYS A 95 -8.76 -4.21 8.06
N VAL A 96 -10.04 -4.47 7.94
CA VAL A 96 -10.62 -5.80 7.65
C VAL A 96 -11.04 -5.83 6.20
N VAL A 97 -10.56 -6.84 5.47
CA VAL A 97 -10.94 -7.06 4.08
C VAL A 97 -11.94 -8.19 4.01
N VAL A 98 -13.16 -7.89 3.56
CA VAL A 98 -14.25 -8.85 3.41
C VAL A 98 -14.16 -9.47 2.03
N LEU A 99 -14.06 -10.80 1.98
CA LEU A 99 -13.94 -11.56 0.74
C LEU A 99 -15.19 -12.44 0.53
N ASN A 100 -15.57 -12.67 -0.72
CA ASN A 100 -16.56 -13.69 -1.06
C ASN A 100 -15.93 -15.10 -1.16
N ALA A 101 -16.76 -16.12 -1.42
CA ALA A 101 -16.30 -17.51 -1.59
C ALA A 101 -15.35 -17.76 -2.79
N LYS A 102 -15.17 -16.78 -3.67
CA LYS A 102 -14.20 -16.79 -4.79
C LYS A 102 -12.98 -15.90 -4.51
N ASN A 103 -12.79 -15.48 -3.26
CA ASN A 103 -11.77 -14.55 -2.81
C ASN A 103 -11.78 -13.19 -3.52
N HIS A 104 -12.94 -12.73 -4.01
CA HIS A 104 -13.07 -11.37 -4.52
C HIS A 104 -13.32 -10.42 -3.35
N VAL A 105 -12.69 -9.25 -3.39
CA VAL A 105 -12.91 -8.17 -2.43
C VAL A 105 -14.35 -7.66 -2.54
N MET A 106 -15.11 -7.84 -1.46
CA MET A 106 -16.45 -7.28 -1.28
C MET A 106 -16.39 -5.94 -0.58
N ASP A 107 -15.49 -5.80 0.41
CA ASP A 107 -15.32 -4.58 1.18
C ASP A 107 -13.95 -4.47 1.84
N ILE A 108 -13.58 -3.24 2.22
CA ILE A 108 -12.42 -2.95 3.05
C ILE A 108 -12.86 -1.94 4.11
N VAL A 109 -12.80 -2.34 5.38
CA VAL A 109 -13.28 -1.51 6.50
C VAL A 109 -12.15 -1.23 7.49
N THR A 110 -11.90 0.04 7.79
CA THR A 110 -11.04 0.43 8.91
C THR A 110 -11.78 0.16 10.22
N VAL A 111 -11.29 -0.80 11.02
CA VAL A 111 -11.87 -1.17 12.32
C VAL A 111 -11.14 -0.54 13.50
N TYR A 112 -9.93 -0.01 13.26
CA TYR A 112 -9.17 0.74 14.26
C TYR A 112 -8.32 1.80 13.59
N ARG A 113 -8.20 2.94 14.27
CA ARG A 113 -7.28 4.02 13.96
C ARG A 113 -6.72 4.56 15.27
N GLY A 114 -5.42 4.49 15.47
CA GLY A 114 -4.81 4.90 16.73
C GLY A 114 -3.29 4.88 16.76
N THR A 115 -2.73 4.73 17.95
CA THR A 115 -1.28 4.80 18.19
C THR A 115 -0.68 3.39 18.37
N ILE A 116 0.64 3.30 18.14
CA ILE A 116 1.45 2.06 18.14
C ILE A 116 1.46 1.31 19.50
N ASN A 117 0.93 1.91 20.56
CA ASN A 117 1.10 1.38 21.92
C ASN A 117 0.05 0.35 22.36
N SER A 118 -1.11 0.27 21.69
CA SER A 118 -2.10 -0.79 21.92
C SER A 118 -3.25 -0.73 20.92
N SER A 119 -3.61 -1.85 20.30
CA SER A 119 -4.83 -1.98 19.50
C SER A 119 -5.95 -2.56 20.36
N ALA A 120 -6.81 -1.72 20.91
CA ALA A 120 -7.97 -2.15 21.69
C ALA A 120 -9.13 -2.60 20.79
N VAL A 121 -8.88 -3.55 19.89
CA VAL A 121 -9.88 -4.09 18.96
C VAL A 121 -10.51 -5.34 19.54
N ARG A 122 -11.84 -5.36 19.63
CA ARG A 122 -12.55 -6.57 20.07
C ARG A 122 -12.70 -7.52 18.90
N VAL A 123 -12.61 -8.83 19.15
CA VAL A 123 -12.83 -9.88 18.12
C VAL A 123 -14.16 -9.66 17.39
N ALA A 124 -15.22 -9.27 18.11
CA ALA A 124 -16.53 -8.99 17.52
C ALA A 124 -16.48 -7.86 16.46
N GLU A 125 -15.61 -6.86 16.61
CA GLU A 125 -15.49 -5.74 15.67
C GLU A 125 -14.86 -6.18 14.34
N VAL A 126 -13.98 -7.19 14.38
CA VAL A 126 -13.39 -7.78 13.17
C VAL A 126 -14.44 -8.48 12.32
N PHE A 127 -15.37 -9.21 12.95
CA PHE A 127 -16.38 -9.99 12.23
C PHE A 127 -17.67 -9.22 11.92
N LYS A 128 -17.93 -8.11 12.61
CA LYS A 128 -19.19 -7.37 12.53
C LYS A 128 -19.58 -6.99 11.09
N GLU A 129 -18.64 -6.49 10.31
CA GLU A 129 -18.91 -6.04 8.95
C GLU A 129 -19.03 -7.20 7.96
N ALA A 130 -18.30 -8.28 8.17
CA ALA A 130 -18.44 -9.50 7.37
C ALA A 130 -19.82 -10.17 7.57
N LEU A 131 -20.42 -10.06 8.76
CA LEU A 131 -21.75 -10.62 9.06
C LEU A 131 -22.92 -9.76 8.55
N ARG A 132 -22.67 -8.50 8.18
CA ARG A 132 -23.70 -7.56 7.68
C ARG A 132 -23.91 -7.65 6.18
N ARG A 133 -23.01 -8.31 5.45
CA ARG A 133 -23.01 -8.42 3.99
C ARG A 133 -23.30 -9.85 3.55
#